data_AF-A0A8T5MA03-F1
#
_entry.id   AF-A0A8T5MA03-F1
#
_cell.length_a   1.000
_cell.length_b   1.000
_cell.length_c   1.000
_cell.angle_alpha   90.00
_cell.angle_beta   90.00
_cell.angle_gamma   90.00
#
_symmetry.space_group_name_H-M   'P 1'
#
loop_
_entity.id
_entity.type
_entity.pdbx_description
1 polymer ?
#
loop_
_entity_poly.entity_id
_entity_poly.type
_entity_poly.pdbx_seq_one_letter_code
_entity_poly.pdbx_strand_id
1 'polypeptide(L)'
;MVKIISSKPISQIKKGDKIKVDSLNLEVDAHVVMIDHGTTKEMAIELFDPKTDKDYQFRYFSNNVENSLQFYELIEIIYKEIAMEKVEW
;
A
#
# COMPACT_ATOMS: atom_id res chain seq x y z
N MET A 1 -14.38 -6.20 -5.36
CA MET A 1 -13.05 -6.72 -5.76
C MET A 1 -12.24 -5.53 -6.20
N VAL A 2 -11.05 -5.32 -5.64
CA VAL A 2 -10.20 -4.17 -5.98
C VAL A 2 -9.58 -4.38 -7.35
N LYS A 3 -9.61 -3.36 -8.21
CA LYS A 3 -8.95 -3.39 -9.51
C LYS A 3 -7.50 -2.98 -9.37
N ILE A 4 -6.58 -3.93 -9.50
CA ILE A 4 -5.13 -3.69 -9.48
C ILE A 4 -4.62 -3.51 -10.92
N ILE A 5 -3.95 -2.40 -11.20
CA ILE A 5 -3.21 -2.16 -12.45
C ILE A 5 -1.74 -1.99 -12.09
N SER A 6 -0.91 -2.94 -12.51
CA SER A 6 0.51 -2.94 -12.14
C SER A 6 1.41 -2.92 -13.37
N SER A 7 2.34 -1.97 -13.42
CA SER A 7 3.43 -1.92 -14.40
C SER A 7 4.57 -2.90 -14.07
N LYS A 8 4.68 -3.31 -12.80
CA LYS A 8 5.70 -4.20 -12.25
C LYS A 8 5.19 -4.97 -11.02
N PRO A 9 5.85 -6.08 -10.63
CA PRO A 9 5.52 -6.79 -9.39
C PRO A 9 5.55 -5.87 -8.17
N ILE A 10 4.62 -6.05 -7.23
CA ILE A 10 4.55 -5.25 -5.99
C ILE A 10 5.86 -5.31 -5.18
N SER A 11 6.57 -6.44 -5.23
CA SER A 11 7.88 -6.64 -4.60
C SER A 11 9.01 -5.77 -5.19
N GLN A 12 8.78 -5.12 -6.33
CA GLN A 12 9.71 -4.19 -6.97
C GLN A 12 9.30 -2.72 -6.75
N ILE A 13 8.26 -2.47 -5.97
CA ILE A 13 7.92 -1.12 -5.50
C ILE A 13 8.98 -0.69 -4.48
N LYS A 14 9.46 0.55 -4.65
CA LYS A 14 10.51 1.17 -3.86
C LYS A 14 10.17 2.63 -3.54
N LYS A 15 10.90 3.21 -2.60
CA LYS A 15 10.82 4.64 -2.26
C LYS A 15 10.86 5.53 -3.51
N GLY A 16 9.97 6.51 -3.55
CA GLY A 16 9.81 7.47 -4.65
C GLY A 16 8.92 7.01 -5.80
N ASP A 17 8.52 5.73 -5.85
CA ASP A 17 7.51 5.28 -6.82
C ASP A 17 6.16 5.96 -6.53
N LYS A 18 5.37 6.16 -7.59
CA LYS A 18 4.05 6.76 -7.51
C LYS A 18 2.99 5.68 -7.48
N ILE A 19 2.04 5.80 -6.57
CA ILE A 19 0.86 4.92 -6.53
C ILE A 19 -0.39 5.79 -6.58
N LYS A 20 -1.32 5.42 -7.44
CA LYS A 20 -2.63 6.06 -7.52
C LYS A 20 -3.68 5.15 -6.90
N VAL A 21 -4.45 5.68 -5.96
CA VAL A 21 -5.54 4.96 -5.28
C VAL A 21 -6.82 5.75 -5.49
N ASP A 22 -7.71 5.26 -6.34
CA ASP A 22 -8.89 5.99 -6.80
C ASP A 22 -8.55 7.41 -7.30
N SER A 23 -8.84 8.45 -6.51
CA SER A 23 -8.51 9.85 -6.80
C SER A 23 -7.23 10.36 -6.13
N LEU A 24 -6.66 9.60 -5.19
CA LEU A 24 -5.43 9.93 -4.46
C LEU A 24 -4.20 9.65 -5.32
N ASN A 25 -3.22 10.54 -5.26
CA ASN A 25 -1.92 10.39 -5.91
C ASN A 25 -0.86 10.41 -4.82
N LEU A 26 -0.29 9.25 -4.52
CA LEU A 26 0.59 9.01 -3.38
C LEU A 26 2.00 8.69 -3.85
N GLU A 27 2.96 8.88 -2.96
CA GLU A 27 4.35 8.50 -3.14
C GLU A 27 4.78 7.50 -2.08
N VAL A 28 5.56 6.50 -2.49
CA VAL A 28 6.12 5.48 -1.61
C VAL A 28 7.23 6.08 -0.76
N ASP A 29 7.09 6.01 0.55
CA ASP A 29 8.18 6.34 1.47
C ASP A 29 9.04 5.12 1.81
N ALA A 30 8.39 3.98 2.07
CA ALA A 30 9.06 2.73 2.42
C ALA A 30 8.25 1.50 1.99
N HIS A 31 8.95 0.38 1.84
CA HIS A 31 8.35 -0.94 1.63
C HIS A 31 9.02 -1.92 2.59
N VAL A 32 8.26 -2.41 3.57
CA VAL A 32 8.79 -3.09 4.75
C VAL A 32 8.11 -4.42 5.00
N VAL A 33 8.86 -5.34 5.60
CA VAL A 33 8.32 -6.57 6.20
C VAL A 33 7.83 -6.20 7.60
N MET A 34 6.55 -6.40 7.88
CA MET A 34 5.99 -6.24 9.21
C MET A 34 6.27 -7.46 10.07
N ILE A 35 5.90 -8.65 9.56
CA ILE A 35 6.06 -9.93 10.25
C ILE A 35 6.48 -10.98 9.23
N ASP A 36 7.53 -11.76 9.55
CA ASP A 36 7.98 -12.89 8.74
C ASP A 36 7.47 -14.20 9.35
N HIS A 37 6.60 -14.90 8.63
CA HIS A 37 6.06 -16.22 9.02
C HIS A 37 6.84 -17.37 8.35
N GLY A 38 7.99 -17.08 7.73
CA GLY A 38 8.84 -18.03 7.00
C GLY A 38 8.34 -18.29 5.58
N THR A 39 7.14 -18.86 5.44
CA THR A 39 6.56 -19.18 4.11
C THR A 39 5.77 -18.02 3.50
N THR A 40 5.37 -17.04 4.32
CA THR A 40 4.70 -15.81 3.91
C THR A 40 5.15 -14.66 4.79
N LYS A 41 4.99 -13.43 4.31
CA LYS A 41 5.29 -12.22 5.04
C LYS A 41 4.09 -11.30 5.06
N GLU A 42 3.82 -10.69 6.20
CA GLU A 42 2.99 -9.50 6.28
C GLU A 42 3.85 -8.32 5.81
N MET A 43 3.41 -7.65 4.76
CA MET A 43 4.12 -6.55 4.12
C MET A 43 3.35 -5.26 4.34
N ALA A 44 4.09 -4.16 4.46
CA ALA A 44 3.52 -2.82 4.39
C ALA A 44 4.24 -1.96 3.36
N ILE A 45 3.49 -1.14 2.63
CA ILE A 45 4.01 -0.03 1.82
C ILE A 45 3.53 1.25 2.47
N GLU A 46 4.47 2.03 2.99
CA GLU A 46 4.21 3.34 3.58
C GLU A 46 4.15 4.38 2.46
N LEU A 47 3.12 5.21 2.52
CA LEU A 47 2.74 6.13 1.46
C LEU A 47 2.41 7.48 2.07
N PHE A 48 2.68 8.56 1.34
CA PHE A 48 2.21 9.88 1.73
C PHE A 48 1.61 10.62 0.54
N ASP A 49 0.66 11.51 0.81
CA ASP A 49 0.16 12.47 -0.19
C ASP A 49 1.07 13.72 -0.17
N PRO A 50 1.85 13.98 -1.23
CA PRO A 50 2.76 15.12 -1.28
C PRO A 50 2.06 16.48 -1.25
N LYS A 51 0.73 16.53 -1.41
CA LYS A 51 -0.05 17.78 -1.33
C LYS A 51 -0.55 18.08 0.08
N THR A 52 -0.87 17.05 0.86
CA THR A 52 -1.55 17.20 2.15
C THR A 52 -0.72 16.71 3.33
N ASP A 53 0.44 16.09 3.08
CA ASP A 53 1.32 15.49 4.08
C ASP A 53 0.62 14.41 4.93
N LYS A 54 -0.47 13.85 4.39
CA LYS A 54 -1.20 12.75 5.01
C LYS A 54 -0.51 11.43 4.72
N ASP A 55 -0.40 10.61 5.76
CA ASP A 55 0.18 9.28 5.68
C ASP A 55 -0.88 8.19 5.43
N TYR A 56 -0.48 7.24 4.62
CA TYR A 56 -1.26 6.09 4.22
C TYR A 56 -0.41 4.82 4.26
N GLN A 57 -1.08 3.68 4.26
CA GLN A 57 -0.39 2.40 4.24
C GLN A 57 -1.18 1.37 3.43
N PHE A 58 -0.49 0.65 2.54
CA PHE A 58 -0.97 -0.65 2.09
C PHE A 58 -0.47 -1.74 3.01
N ARG A 59 -1.32 -2.73 3.30
CA ARG A 59 -0.93 -3.98 3.95
C ARG A 59 -1.37 -5.15 3.11
N TYR A 60 -0.55 -6.20 3.05
CA TYR A 60 -0.86 -7.41 2.30
C TYR A 60 0.02 -8.59 2.73
N PHE A 61 -0.41 -9.81 2.38
CA PHE A 61 0.42 -11.00 2.49
C PHE A 61 1.19 -11.26 1.19
N SER A 62 2.50 -11.49 1.30
CA SER A 62 3.39 -11.61 0.13
C SER A 62 3.01 -12.75 -0.83
N ASN A 63 2.31 -13.78 -0.35
CA ASN A 63 1.86 -14.92 -1.14
C ASN A 63 0.43 -14.79 -1.69
N ASN A 64 -0.31 -13.72 -1.36
CA ASN A 64 -1.71 -13.55 -1.74
C ASN A 64 -2.11 -12.08 -1.89
N VAL A 65 -1.33 -11.30 -2.64
CA VAL A 65 -1.50 -9.84 -2.79
C VAL A 65 -2.92 -9.48 -3.22
N GLU A 66 -3.44 -10.11 -4.28
CA GLU A 66 -4.73 -9.76 -4.89
C GLU A 66 -5.93 -9.86 -3.93
N ASN A 67 -5.88 -10.78 -2.97
CA ASN A 67 -6.99 -11.00 -2.03
C ASN A 67 -6.71 -10.48 -0.62
N SER A 68 -5.52 -9.95 -0.35
CA SER A 68 -5.13 -9.45 0.97
C SER A 68 -4.73 -7.98 1.00
N LEU A 69 -4.72 -7.30 -0.16
CA LEU A 69 -4.38 -5.89 -0.23
C LEU A 69 -5.46 -5.03 0.46
N GLN A 70 -5.06 -4.37 1.52
CA GLN A 70 -5.88 -3.45 2.32
C GLN A 70 -5.21 -2.07 2.35
N PHE A 71 -6.02 -1.02 2.42
CA PHE A 71 -5.57 0.37 2.38
C PHE A 71 -6.00 1.12 3.64
N TYR A 72 -5.08 1.88 4.22
CA TYR A 72 -5.28 2.58 5.50
C TYR A 72 -4.84 4.04 5.39
N GLU A 73 -5.54 4.94 6.08
CA GLU A 73 -5.09 6.31 6.39
C GLU A 73 -4.68 6.37 7.86
N LEU A 74 -3.57 7.03 8.16
CA LEU A 74 -3.20 7.36 9.53
C LEU A 74 -4.00 8.58 10.00
N ILE A 75 -4.81 8.40 11.03
CA ILE A 75 -5.56 9.47 11.69
C ILE A 75 -5.03 9.58 13.12
N GLU A 76 -4.33 10.68 13.40
CA GLU A 76 -3.58 10.92 14.63
C GLU A 76 -2.54 9.81 14.89
N ILE A 77 -2.92 8.77 15.63
CA ILE A 77 -2.06 7.62 15.98
C ILE A 77 -2.67 6.27 15.57
N ILE A 78 -3.79 6.28 14.85
CA ILE A 78 -4.56 5.07 14.49
C ILE A 78 -4.64 4.95 12.97
N TYR A 79 -4.29 3.78 12.45
CA TYR A 79 -4.57 3.42 11.06
C TYR A 79 -6.03 2.99 10.90
N LYS A 80 -6.79 3.75 10.10
CA LYS A 80 -8.18 3.44 9.75
C LYS A 80 -8.25 2.86 8.35
N GLU A 81 -8.88 1.70 8.21
CA GLU A 81 -9.09 1.08 6.90
C GLU A 81 -10.03 1.92 6.05
N ILE A 82 -9.67 2.11 4.78
CA ILE A 82 -10.45 2.84 3.79
C ILE A 82 -10.72 1.88 2.62
N ALA A 83 -11.98 1.87 2.18
CA ALA A 83 -12.35 1.12 0.99
C ALA A 83 -11.66 1.74 -0.24
N MET A 84 -11.09 0.88 -1.09
CA MET A 84 -10.56 1.28 -2.39
C MET A 84 -11.25 0.49 -3.49
N GLU A 85 -11.49 1.13 -4.63
CA GLU A 85 -12.03 0.46 -5.82
C GLU A 85 -10.93 0.09 -6.80
N LYS A 86 -9.93 0.97 -6.95
CA LYS A 86 -8.85 0.85 -7.93
C LYS A 86 -7.52 1.32 -7.36
N VAL A 87 -6.47 0.59 -7.69
CA VAL A 87 -5.08 0.95 -7.40
C VAL A 87 -4.20 0.76 -8.63
N GLU A 88 -3.28 1.70 -8.86
CA GLU A 88 -2.37 1.72 -10.01
C GLU A 88 -0.94 2.03 -9.56
N TRP A 89 0.03 1.19 -9.93
CA TRP A 89 1.48 1.42 -9.73
C TRP A 89 2.32 0.91 -10.91
#